data_AF-A0A932HU42-F1
#
_entry.id   AF-A0A932HU42-F1
#
_cell.length_a   1.000
_cell.length_b   1.000
_cell.length_c   1.000
_cell.angle_alpha   90.00
_cell.angle_beta   90.00
_cell.angle_gamma   90.00
#
_symmetry.space_group_name_H-M   'P 1'
#
loop_
_entity.id
_entity.type
_entity.pdbx_description
1 polymer ?
#
loop_
_entity_poly.entity_id
_entity_poly.type
_entity_poly.pdbx_seq_one_letter_code
_entity_poly.pdbx_strand_id
1 'polypeptide(L)'
;MQLQEFQKICKDLLSRVQYPRVGTVIGLQEELGKLSKTIMDIEIYNKPIDQKVLGRKCVEVFFSFVDLCNSYDINLHDISIDRIQEVKGKIEKWEKEHGQTLRDKREKLD
;
A
#
# COMPACT_ATOMS: atom_id res chain seq x y z
N MET A 1 -7.72 10.25 -11.36
CA MET A 1 -7.39 11.05 -10.17
C MET A 1 -5.90 10.93 -9.90
N GLN A 2 -5.22 12.06 -9.76
CA GLN A 2 -3.78 12.07 -9.44
C GLN A 2 -3.56 11.83 -7.93
N LEU A 3 -2.36 11.41 -7.52
CA LEU A 3 -2.05 11.13 -6.11
C LEU A 3 -2.28 12.34 -5.19
N GLN A 4 -1.85 13.53 -5.61
CA GLN A 4 -2.05 14.76 -4.85
C GLN A 4 -3.54 15.10 -4.71
N GLU A 5 -4.31 14.91 -5.79
CA GLU A 5 -5.75 15.14 -5.81
C GLU A 5 -6.48 14.18 -4.85
N PHE A 6 -6.10 12.89 -4.87
CA PHE A 6 -6.62 11.90 -3.93
C PHE A 6 -6.31 12.28 -2.49
N GLN A 7 -5.05 12.61 -2.20
CA GLN A 7 -4.61 12.99 -0.86
C GLN A 7 -5.39 14.21 -0.32
N LYS A 8 -5.61 15.21 -1.18
CA LYS A 8 -6.41 16.39 -0.84
C LYS A 8 -7.86 16.04 -0.54
N ILE A 9 -8.50 15.24 -1.40
CA ILE A 9 -9.89 14.79 -1.19
C ILE A 9 -10.02 14.03 0.14
N CYS A 10 -9.07 13.15 0.48
CA CYS A 10 -9.04 12.47 1.78
C CYS A 10 -8.93 13.46 2.94
N LYS A 11 -8.02 14.45 2.85
CA LYS A 11 -7.85 15.48 3.89
C LYS A 11 -9.13 16.28 4.11
N ASP A 12 -9.76 16.71 3.02
CA ASP A 12 -10.99 17.49 3.06
C ASP A 12 -12.16 16.67 3.64
N LEU A 13 -12.30 15.40 3.22
CA LEU A 13 -13.34 14.49 3.71
C LEU A 13 -13.23 14.23 5.21
N LEU A 14 -12.01 14.01 5.72
CA LEU A 14 -11.75 13.65 7.11
C LEU A 14 -11.54 14.86 8.02
N SER A 15 -11.42 16.08 7.48
CA SER A 15 -11.23 17.32 8.25
C SER A 15 -12.27 17.57 9.34
N ARG A 16 -13.46 16.97 9.20
CA ARG A 16 -14.58 17.10 10.15
C ARG A 16 -14.55 16.07 11.27
N VAL A 17 -13.71 15.04 11.17
CA VAL A 17 -13.60 13.97 12.14
C VAL A 17 -12.33 14.18 12.96
N GLN A 18 -12.48 14.48 14.25
CA GLN A 18 -11.35 14.65 15.14
C GLN A 18 -11.11 13.36 15.92
N TYR A 19 -10.14 12.56 15.47
CA TYR A 19 -9.60 11.45 16.23
C TYR A 19 -8.10 11.67 16.50
N PRO A 20 -7.55 11.07 17.57
CA PRO A 20 -6.13 11.13 17.85
C PRO A 20 -5.30 10.61 16.68
N ARG A 21 -4.12 11.19 16.42
CA ARG A 21 -3.20 10.73 15.36
C ARG A 21 -2.86 9.24 15.47
N VAL A 22 -2.79 8.68 16.68
CA VAL A 22 -2.57 7.24 16.86
C VAL A 22 -3.67 6.38 16.23
N GLY A 23 -4.88 6.91 16.09
CA GLY A 23 -6.00 6.25 15.42
C GLY A 23 -5.76 5.98 13.93
N THR A 24 -4.98 6.82 13.23
CA THR A 24 -4.65 6.60 11.81
C THR A 24 -3.75 5.36 11.63
N VAL A 25 -2.81 5.15 12.55
CA VAL A 25 -1.93 3.97 12.57
C VAL A 25 -2.72 2.69 12.89
N ILE A 26 -3.62 2.77 13.88
CA ILE A 26 -4.49 1.65 14.25
C ILE A 26 -5.40 1.27 13.08
N GLY A 27 -6.03 2.25 12.43
CA GLY A 27 -6.87 2.02 11.25
C GLY A 27 -6.10 1.37 10.10
N LEU A 28 -4.89 1.86 9.80
CA LEU A 28 -4.03 1.23 8.79
C LEU A 28 -3.73 -0.25 9.12
N GLN A 29 -3.41 -0.55 10.38
CA GLN A 29 -3.14 -1.91 10.82
C GLN A 29 -4.37 -2.83 10.65
N GLU A 30 -5.58 -2.33 10.94
CA GLU A 30 -6.82 -3.08 10.74
C GLU A 30 -7.07 -3.40 9.27
N GLU A 31 -6.88 -2.43 8.38
CA GLU A 31 -7.07 -2.64 6.94
C GLU A 31 -6.01 -3.59 6.35
N LEU A 32 -4.77 -3.53 6.83
CA LEU A 32 -3.74 -4.51 6.48
C LEU A 32 -4.14 -5.92 6.91
N GLY A 33 -4.68 -6.09 8.12
CA GLY A 33 -5.18 -7.38 8.59
C GLY A 33 -6.31 -7.95 7.71
N LYS A 34 -7.23 -7.10 7.24
CA LYS A 34 -8.29 -7.49 6.30
C LYS A 34 -7.73 -7.91 4.95
N LEU A 35 -6.77 -7.16 4.40
CA LEU A 35 -6.09 -7.53 3.15
C LEU A 35 -5.33 -8.85 3.29
N SER A 36 -4.55 -9.03 4.36
CA SER A 36 -3.85 -10.28 4.66
C SER A 36 -4.80 -11.47 4.72
N LYS A 37 -5.96 -11.32 5.36
CA LYS A 37 -6.98 -12.37 5.39
C LYS A 37 -7.50 -12.71 3.99
N THR A 38 -7.78 -11.71 3.16
CA THR A 38 -8.24 -11.93 1.78
C THR A 38 -7.20 -12.66 0.94
N ILE A 39 -5.91 -12.31 1.06
CA ILE A 39 -4.83 -13.00 0.36
C ILE A 39 -4.69 -14.44 0.88
N MET A 40 -4.69 -14.66 2.19
CA MET A 40 -4.64 -16.00 2.77
C MET A 40 -5.81 -16.88 2.30
N ASP A 41 -7.01 -16.32 2.23
CA ASP A 41 -8.19 -17.00 1.72
C ASP A 41 -8.00 -17.48 0.26
N ILE A 42 -7.34 -16.68 -0.57
CA ILE A 42 -7.02 -17.03 -1.96
C ILE A 42 -5.90 -18.07 -2.02
N GLU A 43 -4.73 -17.73 -1.47
CA GLU A 43 -3.47 -18.47 -1.69
C GLU A 43 -3.38 -19.75 -0.85
N ILE A 44 -3.96 -19.78 0.35
CA ILE A 44 -3.85 -20.92 1.28
C ILE A 44 -5.12 -21.76 1.28
N TYR A 45 -6.29 -21.13 1.24
CA TYR A 45 -7.58 -21.83 1.31
C TYR A 45 -8.22 -22.05 -0.06
N ASN A 46 -7.52 -21.76 -1.15
CA ASN A 46 -7.96 -21.98 -2.53
C ASN A 46 -9.34 -21.39 -2.85
N LYS A 47 -9.71 -20.26 -2.21
CA LYS A 47 -10.94 -19.55 -2.58
C LYS A 47 -10.73 -18.87 -3.93
N PRO A 48 -11.76 -18.84 -4.80
CA PRO A 48 -11.67 -18.16 -6.09
C PRO A 48 -11.39 -16.66 -5.90
N ILE A 49 -10.56 -16.11 -6.77
CA ILE A 49 -10.23 -14.68 -6.74
C ILE A 49 -11.44 -13.86 -7.15
N ASP A 50 -11.93 -13.02 -6.24
CA ASP A 50 -12.84 -11.92 -6.57
C ASP A 50 -12.04 -10.60 -6.65
N GLN A 51 -11.81 -10.16 -7.88
CA GLN A 51 -11.05 -8.93 -8.18
C GLN A 51 -11.66 -7.67 -7.55
N LYS A 52 -12.99 -7.62 -7.38
CA LYS A 52 -13.64 -6.47 -6.75
C LYS A 52 -13.41 -6.46 -5.25
N VAL A 53 -13.47 -7.62 -4.60
CA VAL A 53 -13.19 -7.75 -3.16
C VAL A 53 -11.73 -7.43 -2.87
N LEU A 54 -10.79 -8.05 -3.60
CA LEU A 54 -9.36 -7.78 -3.43
C LEU A 54 -9.03 -6.30 -3.71
N GLY A 55 -9.54 -5.76 -4.82
CA GLY A 55 -9.37 -4.35 -5.17
C GLY A 55 -9.88 -3.39 -4.10
N ARG A 56 -11.05 -3.69 -3.49
CA ARG A 56 -11.57 -2.91 -2.37
C ARG A 56 -10.63 -2.94 -1.17
N LYS A 57 -10.09 -4.11 -0.79
CA LYS A 57 -9.15 -4.22 0.33
C LYS A 57 -7.84 -3.46 0.09
N CYS A 58 -7.30 -3.50 -1.12
CA CYS A 58 -6.14 -2.69 -1.50
C CYS A 58 -6.42 -1.19 -1.35
N VAL A 59 -7.59 -0.71 -1.79
CA VAL A 59 -7.97 0.70 -1.68
C VAL A 59 -8.22 1.12 -0.24
N GLU A 60 -8.80 0.27 0.61
CA GLU A 60 -8.98 0.55 2.05
C GLU A 60 -7.63 0.75 2.76
N VAL A 61 -6.64 -0.10 2.47
CA VAL A 61 -5.25 0.07 2.96
C VAL A 61 -4.65 1.38 2.44
N PHE A 62 -4.76 1.65 1.14
CA PHE A 62 -4.22 2.87 0.54
C PHE A 62 -4.84 4.14 1.13
N PHE A 63 -6.17 4.15 1.31
CA PHE A 63 -6.88 5.26 1.94
C PHE A 63 -6.39 5.51 3.37
N SER A 64 -6.25 4.45 4.17
CA SER A 64 -5.77 4.55 5.56
C SER A 64 -4.32 5.03 5.64
N PHE A 65 -3.48 4.64 4.68
CA PHE A 65 -2.12 5.14 4.57
C PHE A 65 -2.06 6.63 4.20
N VAL A 66 -2.91 7.06 3.26
CA VAL A 66 -3.04 8.48 2.88
C VAL A 66 -3.51 9.33 4.06
N ASP A 67 -4.46 8.82 4.85
CA ASP A 67 -4.93 9.47 6.06
C ASP A 67 -3.82 9.62 7.12
N LEU A 68 -3.03 8.56 7.34
CA LEU A 68 -1.83 8.63 8.16
C LEU A 68 -0.90 9.76 7.68
N CYS A 69 -0.55 9.81 6.39
CA CYS A 69 0.30 10.87 5.86
C CYS A 69 -0.28 12.27 6.07
N ASN A 70 -1.59 12.44 5.84
CA ASN A 70 -2.28 13.71 6.08
C ASN A 70 -2.21 14.15 7.55
N SER A 71 -2.31 13.22 8.50
CA SER A 71 -2.26 13.53 9.94
C SER A 71 -0.91 14.05 10.43
N TYR A 72 0.15 13.81 9.66
CA TYR A 72 1.51 14.30 9.88
C TYR A 72 1.96 15.35 8.84
N ASP A 73 1.03 15.86 8.01
CA ASP A 73 1.30 16.84 6.95
C ASP A 73 2.41 16.42 5.96
N ILE A 74 2.48 15.12 5.65
CA ILE A 74 3.44 14.56 4.68
C ILE A 74 2.87 14.70 3.26
N ASN A 75 3.62 15.33 2.35
CA ASN A 75 3.30 15.34 0.92
C ASN A 75 3.71 14.00 0.27
N LEU A 76 2.72 13.19 -0.10
CA LEU A 76 2.99 11.87 -0.67
C LEU A 76 3.59 11.91 -2.06
N HIS A 77 3.32 12.95 -2.84
CA HIS A 77 3.86 13.06 -4.19
C HIS A 77 5.38 13.28 -4.16
N ASP A 78 5.81 14.26 -3.38
CA ASP A 78 7.22 14.65 -3.30
C ASP A 78 8.05 13.47 -2.76
N ILE A 79 7.61 12.84 -1.65
CA ILE A 79 8.32 11.71 -1.06
C ILE A 79 8.33 10.48 -1.99
N SER A 80 7.29 10.30 -2.81
CA SER A 80 7.24 9.21 -3.80
C SER A 80 8.24 9.43 -4.94
N ILE A 81 8.42 10.67 -5.40
CA ILE A 81 9.42 11.00 -6.43
C ILE A 81 10.82 10.66 -5.94
N ASP A 82 11.17 11.10 -4.72
CA ASP A 82 12.47 10.83 -4.11
C ASP A 82 12.73 9.33 -4.02
N ARG A 83 11.73 8.56 -3.54
CA ARG A 83 11.83 7.11 -3.43
C ARG A 83 12.00 6.43 -4.80
N ILE A 84 11.31 6.90 -5.84
CA ILE A 84 11.44 6.35 -7.19
C ILE A 84 12.86 6.56 -7.73
N GLN A 85 13.45 7.75 -7.53
CA GLN A 85 14.82 8.01 -7.99
C GLN A 85 15.85 7.14 -7.24
N GLU A 86 15.68 6.99 -5.93
CA GLU A 86 16.51 6.09 -5.11
C GLU A 86 16.45 4.64 -5.61
N VAL A 87 15.25 4.14 -5.89
CA VAL A 87 15.05 2.75 -6.38
C VAL A 87 15.60 2.59 -7.79
N LYS A 88 15.41 3.56 -8.69
CA LYS A 88 15.99 3.54 -10.05
C LYS A 88 17.51 3.35 -10.03
N GLY A 89 18.21 4.03 -9.12
CA GLY A 89 19.66 3.86 -8.98
C GLY A 89 20.10 2.50 -8.43
N LYS A 90 19.18 1.72 -7.83
CA LYS A 90 19.47 0.42 -7.21
C LYS A 90 19.03 -0.77 -8.05
N ILE A 91 18.11 -0.58 -8.98
CA ILE A 91 17.44 -1.69 -9.66
C ILE A 91 18.40 -2.54 -10.49
N GLU A 92 19.33 -1.92 -11.22
CA GLU A 92 20.34 -2.64 -12.01
C GLU A 92 21.26 -3.49 -11.13
N LYS A 93 21.60 -2.97 -9.94
CA LYS A 93 22.42 -3.69 -8.97
C LYS A 93 21.67 -4.90 -8.42
N TRP A 94 20.41 -4.72 -8.02
CA TRP A 94 19.58 -5.81 -7.51
C TRP A 94 19.33 -6.90 -8.56
N GLU A 95 19.13 -6.52 -9.82
CA GLU A 95 18.98 -7.50 -10.91
C GLU A 95 20.26 -8.32 -11.10
N LYS A 96 21.44 -7.68 -11.09
CA LYS A 96 22.72 -8.37 -11.19
C LYS A 96 23.01 -9.28 -10.00
N GLU A 97 22.71 -8.83 -8.78
CA GLU A 97 23.04 -9.56 -7.54
C GLU A 97 22.03 -10.66 -7.20
N HIS A 98 20.75 -10.47 -7.54
CA HIS A 98 19.65 -11.31 -7.03
C HIS A 98 18.65 -11.75 -8.11
N GLY A 99 18.78 -11.30 -9.35
CA GLY A 99 17.78 -11.52 -10.40
C GLY A 99 17.46 -12.99 -10.65
N GLN A 100 18.47 -13.85 -10.74
CA GLN A 100 18.25 -15.29 -10.94
C GLN A 100 17.55 -15.92 -9.74
N THR A 101 18.05 -15.68 -8.52
CA THR A 101 17.46 -16.20 -7.28
C THR A 101 16.00 -15.79 -7.13
N LEU A 102 15.65 -14.54 -7.45
CA LEU A 102 14.27 -14.06 -7.37
C LEU A 102 13.37 -14.74 -8.41
N ARG A 103 13.86 -15.00 -9.63
CA ARG A 103 13.12 -15.74 -10.65
C ARG A 103 12.87 -17.19 -10.22
N ASP A 104 13.91 -17.88 -9.75
CA ASP A 104 13.79 -19.28 -9.29
C ASP A 104 12.81 -19.41 -8.11
N LYS A 105 12.82 -18.43 -7.19
CA LYS A 105 11.88 -18.41 -6.06
C LYS A 105 10.46 -18.17 -6.51
N ARG A 106 10.25 -17.32 -7.51
CA ARG A 106 8.93 -17.06 -8.07
C ARG A 106 8.33 -18.33 -8.67
N GLU A 107 9.07 -19.05 -9.52
CA GLU A 107 8.59 -20.31 -10.13
C GLU A 107 8.27 -21.41 -9.10
N LYS A 108 8.89 -21.36 -7.93
CA LYS A 108 8.69 -22.35 -6.87
C LYS A 108 7.53 -22.01 -5.93
N LEU A 109 7.26 -20.73 -5.70
CA LEU A 109 6.36 -20.24 -4.66
C LEU A 109 5.05 -19.67 -5.21
N ASP A 110 5.08 -19.15 -6.44
CA ASP A 110 3.92 -18.63 -7.20
C ASP A 110 3.58 -19.59 -8.34
#